data_AF-A0A534C2Z2-F1
#
_entry.id   AF-A0A534C2Z2-F1
#
_cell.length_a   1.000
_cell.length_b   1.000
_cell.length_c   1.000
_cell.angle_alpha   90.00
_cell.angle_beta   90.00
_cell.angle_gamma   90.00
#
_symmetry.space_group_name_H-M   'P 1'
#
loop_
_entity.id
_entity.type
_entity.pdbx_description
1 polymer ?
#
loop_
_entity_poly.entity_id
_entity_poly.type
_entity_poly.pdbx_seq_one_letter_code
_entity_poly.pdbx_strand_id
1 'polypeptide(L)'
;HALRRYPNGQERCIACKLCEAVCPAVCITIDSDVAPDGTRRTTRYDIDLFKCIYCGFCEEACPVDAIVLTRIHEYHMERRGENIMSKDKLLAVGERYEAMIAADRAADAPYR
;
A
#
# COMPACT_ATOMS: atom_id res chain seq x y z
N HIS A 1 3.95 -1.17 -5.88
CA HIS A 1 3.27 -0.80 -4.61
C HIS A 1 2.51 -2.01 -4.11
N ALA A 2 2.55 -2.27 -2.80
CA ALA A 2 1.85 -3.41 -2.20
C ALA A 2 1.25 -3.05 -0.84
N LEU A 3 0.05 -3.56 -0.57
CA LEU A 3 -0.52 -3.56 0.77
C LEU A 3 -0.22 -4.90 1.44
N ARG A 4 0.27 -4.86 2.67
CA ARG A 4 0.73 -6.04 3.40
C ARG A 4 -0.29 -6.51 4.44
N ARG A 5 -0.18 -7.79 4.78
CA ARG A 5 -0.92 -8.44 5.86
C ARG A 5 0.03 -8.78 7.02
N TYR A 6 -0.55 -8.96 8.20
CA TYR A 6 0.12 -9.60 9.33
C TYR A 6 0.20 -11.12 9.08
N PRO A 7 1.08 -11.85 9.80
CA PRO A 7 1.15 -13.31 9.69
C PRO A 7 -0.16 -14.04 10.01
N ASN A 8 -1.07 -13.40 10.76
CA ASN A 8 -2.41 -13.92 11.06
C ASN A 8 -3.44 -13.70 9.92
N GLY A 9 -3.02 -13.14 8.78
CA GLY A 9 -3.87 -12.87 7.61
C GLY A 9 -4.65 -11.55 7.66
N GLN A 10 -4.63 -10.82 8.78
CA GLN A 10 -5.28 -9.51 8.86
C GLN A 10 -4.50 -8.46 8.07
N GLU A 11 -5.22 -7.53 7.46
CA GLU A 11 -4.60 -6.38 6.80
C GLU A 11 -3.85 -5.52 7.82
N ARG A 12 -2.65 -5.04 7.46
CA ARG A 12 -1.89 -4.13 8.33
C ARG A 12 -2.47 -2.73 8.40
N CYS A 13 -3.16 -2.29 7.34
CA CYS A 13 -3.66 -0.93 7.23
C CYS A 13 -4.71 -0.64 8.31
N ILE A 14 -4.48 0.41 9.11
CA ILE A 14 -5.39 0.89 10.16
C ILE A 14 -6.19 2.13 9.74
N ALA A 15 -6.21 2.44 8.45
CA ALA A 15 -6.94 3.59 7.88
C ALA A 15 -6.59 4.95 8.52
N CYS A 16 -5.32 5.17 8.89
CA CYS A 16 -4.86 6.44 9.50
C CYS A 16 -4.75 7.61 8.50
N LYS A 17 -4.79 7.35 7.19
CA LYS A 17 -4.68 8.33 6.09
C LYS A 17 -3.38 9.14 6.03
N LEU A 18 -2.33 8.75 6.78
CA LEU A 18 -1.03 9.44 6.74
C LEU A 18 -0.38 9.36 5.35
N CYS A 19 -0.47 8.21 4.68
CA CYS A 19 0.06 8.04 3.32
C CYS A 19 -0.69 8.89 2.27
N GLU A 20 -1.99 9.12 2.45
CA GLU A 20 -2.78 10.03 1.62
C GLU A 20 -2.36 11.48 1.85
N ALA A 21 -2.18 11.89 3.11
CA ALA A 21 -1.78 13.25 3.47
C ALA A 21 -0.36 13.63 3.04
N VAL A 22 0.60 12.69 3.14
CA VAL A 22 2.01 12.96 2.79
C VAL A 22 2.27 12.90 1.28
N CYS A 23 1.34 12.35 0.49
CA CYS A 23 1.57 12.11 -0.93
C CYS A 23 1.68 13.43 -1.71
N PRO A 24 2.87 13.78 -2.24
CA PRO A 24 3.06 15.06 -2.92
C PRO A 24 2.29 15.16 -4.24
N ALA A 25 2.04 14.01 -4.89
CA ALA A 25 1.31 13.92 -6.14
C ALA A 25 -0.20 13.73 -5.96
N VAL A 26 -0.67 13.63 -4.72
CA VAL A 26 -2.10 13.41 -4.36
C VAL A 26 -2.69 12.24 -5.18
N CYS A 27 -1.97 11.13 -5.24
CA CYS A 27 -2.33 9.97 -6.06
C CYS A 27 -3.06 8.87 -5.29
N ILE A 28 -3.19 9.01 -3.97
CA ILE A 28 -3.80 8.01 -3.08
C ILE A 28 -5.16 8.53 -2.65
N THR A 29 -6.19 7.69 -2.73
CA THR A 29 -7.54 7.99 -2.21
C THR A 29 -7.95 6.90 -1.23
N ILE A 30 -8.29 7.29 -0.01
CA ILE A 30 -8.62 6.36 1.07
C ILE A 30 -9.99 6.69 1.65
N ASP A 31 -10.87 5.70 1.70
CA ASP A 31 -12.10 5.73 2.50
C ASP A 31 -12.05 4.63 3.56
N SER A 32 -12.69 4.87 4.70
CA SER A 32 -12.62 3.99 5.86
C SER A 32 -13.95 3.89 6.56
N ASP A 33 -14.23 2.71 7.11
CA ASP A 33 -15.40 2.46 7.95
C ASP A 33 -15.01 1.56 9.13
N VAL A 34 -15.94 1.39 10.06
CA VAL A 34 -15.82 0.46 11.19
C VAL A 34 -16.26 -0.93 10.72
N ALA A 35 -15.33 -1.88 10.74
CA ALA A 35 -15.61 -3.27 10.42
C ALA A 35 -16.49 -3.92 11.52
N PRO A 36 -17.15 -5.07 11.24
CA PRO A 36 -18.03 -5.74 12.21
C PRO A 36 -17.34 -6.15 13.52
N ASP A 37 -16.02 -6.30 13.52
CA ASP A 37 -15.19 -6.59 14.68
C ASP A 37 -14.88 -5.34 15.55
N GLY A 38 -15.44 -4.19 15.20
CA GLY A 38 -15.22 -2.90 15.86
C GLY A 38 -13.90 -2.22 15.46
N THR A 39 -13.10 -2.82 14.58
CA THR A 39 -11.84 -2.25 14.13
C THR A 39 -12.04 -1.31 12.94
N ARG A 40 -11.28 -0.21 12.89
CA ARG A 40 -11.29 0.69 11.73
C ARG A 40 -10.49 0.07 10.57
N ARG A 41 -11.11 -0.02 9.40
CA ARG A 41 -10.49 -0.59 8.18
C ARG A 41 -10.81 0.26 6.96
N THR A 42 -10.02 0.10 5.91
CA THR A 42 -10.25 0.81 4.65
C THR A 42 -11.32 0.11 3.83
N THR A 43 -12.32 0.85 3.40
CA THR A 43 -13.31 0.40 2.41
C THR A 43 -12.81 0.67 1.00
N ARG A 44 -12.03 1.74 0.83
CA ARG A 44 -11.36 2.10 -0.42
C ARG A 44 -9.90 2.42 -0.15
N TYR A 45 -9.03 1.92 -1.01
CA TYR A 45 -7.62 2.30 -1.03
C TYR A 45 -7.16 2.22 -2.48
N ASP A 46 -7.18 3.36 -3.17
CA ASP A 46 -6.79 3.45 -4.58
C ASP A 46 -5.49 4.22 -4.70
N ILE A 47 -4.57 3.73 -5.53
CA ILE A 47 -3.39 4.48 -5.97
C ILE A 47 -3.45 4.63 -7.49
N ASP A 48 -3.42 5.87 -7.97
CA ASP A 48 -3.24 6.17 -9.38
C ASP A 48 -1.75 6.14 -9.75
N LEU A 49 -1.33 5.08 -10.45
CA LEU A 49 0.07 4.88 -10.84
C LEU A 49 0.57 5.89 -11.88
N PHE A 50 -0.30 6.57 -12.62
CA PHE A 50 0.11 7.62 -13.57
C PHE A 50 0.39 8.94 -12.87
N LYS A 51 -0.22 9.19 -11.71
CA LYS A 51 0.09 10.34 -10.87
C LYS A 51 1.25 10.08 -9.93
N CYS A 52 1.41 8.83 -9.48
CA CYS A 52 2.45 8.48 -8.54
C CYS A 52 3.85 8.76 -9.11
N ILE A 53 4.69 9.45 -8.34
CA ILE A 53 6.08 9.76 -8.69
C ILE A 53 7.09 8.80 -8.02
N TYR A 54 6.61 7.73 -7.37
CA TYR A 54 7.43 6.68 -6.76
C TYR A 54 8.47 7.18 -5.74
N CYS A 55 8.14 8.25 -4.99
CA CYS A 55 9.06 8.89 -4.04
C CYS A 55 9.30 8.11 -2.72
N GLY A 56 8.42 7.18 -2.35
CA GLY A 56 8.57 6.39 -1.11
C GLY A 56 8.02 7.01 0.17
N PHE A 57 7.58 8.27 0.16
CA PHE A 57 7.04 8.92 1.37
C PHE A 57 5.84 8.20 1.99
N CYS A 58 5.02 7.55 1.17
CA CYS A 58 3.89 6.77 1.69
C CYS A 58 4.33 5.56 2.52
N GLU A 59 5.47 4.96 2.19
CA GLU A 59 6.05 3.83 2.93
C GLU A 59 6.67 4.28 4.25
N GLU A 60 7.43 5.38 4.23
CA GLU A 60 8.05 5.96 5.44
C GLU A 60 7.01 6.50 6.42
N ALA A 61 5.96 7.15 5.91
CA ALA A 61 4.90 7.69 6.75
C ALA A 61 3.99 6.61 7.36
N CYS A 62 4.10 5.35 6.92
CA CYS A 62 3.22 4.29 7.40
C CYS A 62 3.68 3.75 8.76
N PRO A 63 2.92 3.96 9.86
CA PRO A 63 3.36 3.60 11.20
C PRO A 63 3.37 2.08 11.46
N VAL A 64 2.72 1.30 10.61
CA VAL A 64 2.50 -0.14 10.77
C VAL A 64 3.02 -0.94 9.57
N ASP A 65 3.77 -0.29 8.69
CA ASP A 65 4.38 -0.89 7.49
C ASP A 65 3.35 -1.60 6.59
N ALA A 66 2.20 -0.94 6.39
CA ALA A 66 1.08 -1.47 5.62
C ALA A 66 1.24 -1.26 4.12
N ILE A 67 1.71 -0.09 3.68
CA ILE A 67 1.97 0.24 2.27
C ILE A 67 3.47 0.27 2.05
N VAL A 68 3.94 -0.42 1.02
CA VAL A 68 5.36 -0.48 0.66
C VAL A 68 5.58 -0.32 -0.84
N LEU A 69 6.73 0.22 -1.22
CA LEU A 69 7.23 0.14 -2.57
C LEU A 69 7.88 -1.22 -2.82
N THR A 70 7.51 -1.83 -3.93
CA THR A 70 8.02 -3.14 -4.37
C THR A 70 9.06 -2.94 -5.46
N ARG A 71 9.97 -3.90 -5.65
CA ARG A 71 10.92 -3.91 -6.78
C ARG A 71 10.29 -4.15 -8.17
N ILE A 72 8.97 -4.34 -8.21
CA ILE A 72 8.21 -4.49 -9.44
C ILE A 72 8.11 -3.13 -10.14
N HIS A 73 8.76 -3.04 -11.28
CA HIS A 73 8.79 -1.87 -12.15
C HIS A 73 8.05 -2.11 -13.48
N GLU A 74 7.81 -3.38 -13.82
CA GLU A 74 7.15 -3.80 -15.04
C GLU A 74 5.62 -3.74 -14.87
N TYR A 75 5.04 -2.58 -15.18
CA TYR A 75 3.59 -2.45 -15.31
C TYR A 75 3.25 -2.20 -16.78
N HIS A 76 2.40 -3.07 -17.33
CA HIS A 76 1.82 -2.87 -18.66
C HIS A 76 0.33 -2.56 -18.50
N MET A 77 -0.13 -1.54 -19.20
CA MET A 77 -1.51 -1.06 -19.14
C MET A 77 -1.95 -0.80 -20.57
N GLU A 78 -3.04 -1.43 -20.98
CA GLU A 78 -3.59 -1.28 -22.33
C GLU A 78 -4.82 -0.39 -22.34
N ARG A 79 -5.54 -0.33 -21.21
CA ARG A 79 -6.80 0.38 -21.09
C ARG A 79 -6.77 1.38 -19.95
N ARG A 80 -7.50 2.48 -20.14
CA ARG A 80 -7.70 3.48 -19.09
C ARG A 80 -8.37 2.85 -17.87
N GLY A 81 -7.87 3.16 -16.68
CA GLY A 81 -8.37 2.62 -15.41
C GLY A 81 -7.56 1.44 -14.89
N GLU A 82 -6.77 0.76 -15.74
CA GLU A 82 -5.85 -0.30 -15.29
C GLU A 82 -4.74 0.28 -14.41
N ASN A 83 -4.38 1.55 -14.63
CA ASN A 83 -3.46 2.36 -13.82
C ASN A 83 -3.92 2.57 -12.38
N ILE A 84 -5.21 2.36 -12.09
CA ILE A 84 -5.75 2.48 -10.74
C ILE A 84 -5.54 1.15 -10.03
N MET A 85 -4.62 1.17 -9.09
CA MET A 85 -4.35 0.06 -8.18
C MET A 85 -5.32 0.16 -7.01
N SER A 86 -6.41 -0.60 -7.11
CA SER A 86 -7.39 -0.73 -6.04
C SER A 86 -6.84 -1.55 -4.87
N LYS A 87 -7.54 -1.49 -3.74
CA LYS A 87 -7.20 -2.19 -2.50
C LYS A 87 -6.90 -3.68 -2.74
N ASP A 88 -7.78 -4.36 -3.45
CA ASP A 88 -7.64 -5.80 -3.72
C ASP A 88 -6.42 -6.11 -4.58
N LYS A 89 -6.15 -5.28 -5.60
CA LYS A 89 -4.93 -5.43 -6.43
C LYS A 89 -3.68 -5.24 -5.59
N LEU A 90 -3.66 -4.23 -4.71
CA LEU A 90 -2.51 -3.95 -3.85
C LEU A 90 -2.26 -5.07 -2.83
N LEU A 91 -3.32 -5.64 -2.26
CA LEU A 91 -3.23 -6.79 -1.35
C LEU A 91 -2.76 -8.05 -2.09
N ALA A 92 -3.26 -8.30 -3.30
CA ALA A 92 -2.80 -9.43 -4.13
C ALA A 92 -1.31 -9.32 -4.48
N VAL A 93 -0.80 -8.11 -4.76
CA VAL A 93 0.64 -7.88 -4.93
C VAL A 93 1.39 -8.14 -3.62
N GLY A 94 0.87 -7.68 -2.48
CA GLY A 94 1.47 -7.96 -1.18
C GLY A 94 1.59 -9.44 -0.89
N GLU A 95 0.51 -10.19 -1.07
CA GLU A 95 0.49 -11.64 -0.87
C GLU A 95 1.48 -12.37 -1.78
N ARG A 96 1.54 -12.00 -3.07
CA ARG A 96 2.44 -12.63 -4.05
C ARG A 96 3.92 -12.38 -3.73
N TYR A 97 4.26 -11.23 -3.17
CA TYR A 97 5.64 -10.79 -3.01
C TYR A 97 6.07 -10.60 -1.54
N GLU A 98 5.29 -11.07 -0.57
CA GLU A 98 5.54 -10.85 0.87
C GLU A 98 6.92 -11.34 1.31
N ALA A 99 7.40 -12.49 0.79
CA ALA A 99 8.73 -13.01 1.13
C ALA A 99 9.86 -12.06 0.72
N MET A 100 9.76 -11.48 -0.49
CA MET A 100 10.71 -10.48 -0.98
C MET A 100 10.62 -9.20 -0.16
N ILE A 101 9.39 -8.71 0.04
CA ILE A 101 9.13 -7.48 0.81
C ILE A 101 9.67 -7.61 2.23
N ALA A 102 9.42 -8.73 2.91
CA ALA A 102 9.89 -8.97 4.27
C ALA A 102 11.42 -9.01 4.36
N ALA A 103 12.10 -9.63 3.39
CA ALA A 103 13.55 -9.65 3.33
C ALA A 103 14.13 -8.23 3.12
N ASP A 104 13.54 -7.46 2.20
CA ASP A 104 13.94 -6.07 1.93
C ASP A 104 13.77 -5.20 3.18
N ARG A 105 12.63 -5.33 3.87
CA ARG A 105 12.36 -4.58 5.09
C ARG A 105 13.26 -4.96 6.25
N ALA A 106 13.62 -6.23 6.38
CA ALA A 106 14.55 -6.67 7.41
C ALA A 106 15.97 -6.13 7.17
N ALA A 107 16.40 -6.07 5.91
CA ALA A 107 17.70 -5.52 5.54
C ALA A 107 17.79 -4.00 5.76
N ASP A 108 16.69 -3.28 5.53
CA ASP A 108 16.63 -1.81 5.62
C ASP A 108 16.28 -1.28 7.02
N ALA A 109 15.75 -2.13 7.91
CA ALA A 109 15.34 -1.76 9.27
C ALA A 109 16.40 -1.00 10.11
N PRO A 110 17.73 -1.28 10.01
CA PRO A 110 18.74 -0.53 10.76
C PRO A 110 18.92 0.94 10.34
N TYR A 111 18.44 1.32 9.16
CA TYR A 111 18.66 2.64 8.56
C TYR A 111 17.40 3.52 8.56
N ARG A 112 16.31 3.03 9.16
CA ARG A 112 15.01 3.70 9.24
C ARG A 112 14.62 4.10 10.65
#